data_AF-A0A7C6D5A0-F1
#
_entry.id   AF-A0A7C6D5A0-F1
#
_cell.length_a   1.000
_cell.length_b   1.000
_cell.length_c   1.000
_cell.angle_alpha   90.00
_cell.angle_beta   90.00
_cell.angle_gamma   90.00
#
_symmetry.space_group_name_H-M   'P 1'
#
loop_
_entity.id
_entity.type
_entity.pdbx_description
1 polymer ?
#
loop_
_entity_poly.entity_id
_entity_poly.type
_entity_poly.pdbx_seq_one_letter_code
_entity_poly.pdbx_strand_id
1 'polypeptide(L)'
;MEVLFILAFLSIFIAAQSWIYRVFALRKLSAKIVFSKSVAKCGETVMIEEMIRNEKALPLPMLVLKFEAPKALAFPDMTNTSLSDYHYREDLLSLGAWKAHTRQIPVKCKRRGYFSFKRFSLTTSDLMLLMKIVSSLESEASLTVLPKLIRSIDVNIMLMSFIDEKTVNKFLVEDPFAFNGTREYQPTDRMSAVNWKATARCDELMVNTFCSSVHSEIQILLNVEPYTNDHREDCIEKAISIAYSTAKYLTQRHFEVSLYCNSRDILTESDIRIERGSGTEHSELIGYQLARVDLSRGSGDFDAMIEDVVRSRYHRRAIIISANTITALQKQLIRRLRSGFDFLWIVPLNIHDAEPIILESLRPVTKFWRHRFEESN
;
A
#
# COMPACT_ATOMS: atom_id res chain seq x y z
N MET A 1 -14.89 10.11 72.02
CA MET A 1 -14.90 11.44 71.36
C MET A 1 -13.76 11.58 70.37
N GLU A 2 -12.51 11.34 70.77
CA GLU A 2 -11.33 11.45 69.89
C GLU A 2 -11.41 10.60 68.61
N VAL A 3 -11.86 9.35 68.71
CA VAL A 3 -12.05 8.46 67.56
C VAL A 3 -13.05 9.02 66.53
N LEU A 4 -14.14 9.66 66.99
CA LEU A 4 -15.14 10.24 66.09
C LEU A 4 -14.59 11.45 65.34
N PHE A 5 -13.75 12.27 65.99
CA PHE A 5 -13.08 13.40 65.33
C PHE A 5 -12.09 12.93 64.27
N ILE A 6 -11.31 11.88 64.55
CA ILE A 6 -10.38 11.29 63.58
C ILE A 6 -11.15 10.75 62.36
N LEU A 7 -12.24 10.03 62.58
CA LEU A 7 -13.06 9.50 61.49
C LEU A 7 -13.73 10.59 60.65
N ALA A 8 -14.24 11.65 61.29
CA ALA A 8 -14.82 12.80 60.59
C ALA A 8 -13.76 13.57 59.77
N PHE A 9 -12.56 13.77 60.31
CA PHE A 9 -11.46 14.40 59.58
C PHE A 9 -11.03 13.56 58.37
N LEU A 10 -10.90 12.24 58.55
CA LEU A 10 -10.53 11.32 57.48
C LEU A 10 -11.57 11.31 56.35
N SER A 11 -12.87 11.29 56.69
CA SER A 11 -13.93 11.30 55.68
C SER A 11 -13.95 12.62 54.90
N ILE A 12 -13.76 13.77 55.56
CA ILE A 12 -13.64 15.07 54.91
C ILE A 12 -12.41 15.12 54.00
N PHE A 13 -11.27 14.60 54.46
CA PHE A 13 -10.05 14.53 53.66
C PHE A 13 -10.23 13.68 52.40
N ILE A 14 -10.83 12.49 52.53
CA ILE A 14 -11.14 11.61 51.40
C ILE A 14 -12.09 12.30 50.41
N ALA A 15 -13.16 12.94 50.91
CA ALA A 15 -14.10 13.65 50.04
C ALA A 15 -13.44 14.84 49.32
N ALA A 16 -12.62 15.62 50.03
CA ALA A 16 -11.92 16.77 49.47
C ALA A 16 -10.91 16.37 48.39
N GLN A 17 -10.10 15.33 48.64
CA GLN A 17 -9.15 14.86 47.62
C GLN A 17 -9.88 14.32 46.39
N SER A 18 -10.94 13.51 46.55
CA SER A 18 -11.67 12.94 45.41
C SER A 18 -12.32 14.05 44.57
N TRP A 19 -12.83 15.11 45.22
CA TRP A 19 -13.36 16.28 44.52
C TRP A 19 -12.28 17.04 43.74
N ILE A 20 -11.09 17.27 44.34
CA ILE A 20 -9.96 17.91 43.66
C ILE A 20 -9.55 17.11 42.43
N TYR A 21 -9.38 15.79 42.56
CA TYR A 21 -9.03 14.92 41.43
C TYR A 21 -10.12 14.95 40.36
N ARG A 22 -11.40 14.83 40.73
CA ARG A 22 -12.52 14.88 39.78
C ARG A 22 -12.49 16.13 38.89
N VAL A 23 -12.20 17.29 39.47
CA VAL A 23 -12.27 18.57 38.76
C VAL A 23 -10.98 18.88 38.02
N PHE A 24 -9.81 18.55 38.58
CA PHE A 24 -8.52 19.03 38.08
C PHE A 24 -7.62 17.96 37.46
N ALA A 25 -7.85 16.66 37.67
CA ALA A 25 -6.90 15.61 37.28
C ALA A 25 -6.61 15.57 35.77
N LEU A 26 -7.61 15.72 34.91
CA LEU A 26 -7.41 15.72 33.45
C LEU A 26 -7.35 17.13 32.84
N ARG A 27 -7.48 18.20 33.65
CA ARG A 27 -7.24 19.57 33.18
C ARG A 27 -5.75 19.80 32.97
N LYS A 28 -5.40 20.65 31.99
CA LYS A 28 -4.01 21.02 31.67
C LYS A 28 -3.10 19.79 31.54
N LEU A 29 -3.59 18.76 30.85
CA LEU A 29 -2.87 17.55 30.53
C LEU A 29 -2.82 17.47 29.01
N SER A 30 -1.62 17.52 28.44
CA SER A 30 -1.42 17.38 27.00
C SER A 30 -0.92 15.96 26.74
N ALA A 31 -1.56 15.25 25.83
CA ALA A 31 -1.10 13.95 25.37
C ALA A 31 -1.15 13.88 23.86
N LYS A 32 -0.16 13.21 23.25
CA LYS A 32 -0.07 12.97 21.81
C LYS A 32 0.47 11.56 21.57
N ILE A 33 -0.03 10.94 20.52
CA ILE A 33 0.50 9.69 19.96
C ILE A 33 0.93 10.06 18.55
N VAL A 34 2.14 9.69 18.15
CA VAL A 34 2.67 9.98 16.81
C VAL A 34 3.45 8.78 16.30
N PHE A 35 3.47 8.53 15.00
CA PHE A 35 4.41 7.59 14.41
C PHE A 35 5.73 8.29 14.10
N SER A 36 6.85 7.64 14.41
CA SER A 36 8.21 8.12 14.06
C SER A 36 8.43 8.31 12.55
N LYS A 37 7.64 7.63 11.72
CA LYS A 37 7.60 7.78 10.26
C LYS A 37 6.15 7.75 9.78
N SER A 38 5.82 8.52 8.75
CA SER A 38 4.50 8.46 8.09
C SER A 38 4.36 7.27 7.12
N VAL A 39 5.49 6.66 6.72
CA VAL A 39 5.55 5.62 5.69
C VAL A 39 6.52 4.53 6.10
N ALA A 40 6.10 3.27 5.93
CA ALA A 40 6.91 2.11 6.24
C ALA A 40 6.72 1.00 5.19
N LYS A 41 7.67 0.08 5.12
CA LYS A 41 7.55 -1.13 4.30
C LYS A 41 6.90 -2.25 5.09
N CYS A 42 6.14 -3.11 4.43
CA CYS A 42 5.67 -4.34 5.06
C CYS A 42 6.87 -5.16 5.61
N GLY A 43 6.81 -5.54 6.87
CA GLY A 43 7.87 -6.19 7.65
C GLY A 43 8.76 -5.23 8.46
N GLU A 44 8.73 -3.92 8.20
CA GLU A 44 9.51 -2.91 8.92
C GLU A 44 8.95 -2.66 10.32
N THR A 45 9.83 -2.35 11.27
CA THR A 45 9.46 -1.89 12.61
C THR A 45 9.50 -0.37 12.66
N VAL A 46 8.38 0.24 13.07
CA VAL A 46 8.22 1.68 13.29
C VAL A 46 8.08 1.93 14.79
N MET A 47 8.49 3.09 15.28
CA MET A 47 8.23 3.50 16.67
C MET A 47 6.96 4.32 16.73
N ILE A 48 6.06 3.99 17.67
CA ILE A 48 4.99 4.87 18.14
C ILE A 48 5.54 5.68 19.32
N GLU A 49 5.44 7.00 19.23
CA GLU A 49 5.88 7.92 20.26
C GLU A 49 4.68 8.44 21.04
N GLU A 50 4.59 8.03 22.30
CA GLU A 50 3.62 8.54 23.26
C GLU A 50 4.25 9.68 24.03
N MET A 51 3.62 10.84 24.01
CA MET A 51 4.10 12.04 24.68
C MET A 51 3.00 12.55 25.60
N ILE A 52 3.25 12.56 26.90
CA ILE A 52 2.29 13.03 27.90
C ILE A 52 2.96 14.09 28.77
N ARG A 53 2.31 15.25 28.91
CA ARG A 53 2.80 16.38 29.69
C ARG A 53 1.75 16.84 30.69
N ASN A 54 2.12 16.81 31.97
CA ASN A 54 1.31 17.38 33.04
C ASN A 54 1.66 18.85 33.22
N GLU A 55 0.76 19.77 32.88
CA GLU A 55 0.99 21.23 32.97
C GLU A 55 0.36 21.83 34.24
N LYS A 56 0.28 21.04 35.30
CA LYS A 56 -0.27 21.43 36.60
C LYS A 56 0.52 20.85 37.78
N ALA A 57 0.24 21.43 38.94
CA ALA A 57 0.79 21.03 40.24
C ALA A 57 0.29 19.68 40.75
N LEU A 58 -0.89 19.24 40.31
CA LEU A 58 -1.50 18.01 40.82
C LEU A 58 -0.81 16.80 40.18
N PRO A 59 -0.14 15.93 40.97
CA PRO A 59 0.45 14.71 40.46
C PRO A 59 -0.64 13.67 40.16
N LEU A 60 -0.40 12.86 39.14
CA LEU A 60 -1.26 11.77 38.72
C LEU A 60 -0.57 10.45 39.10
N PRO A 61 -0.89 9.87 40.28
CA PRO A 61 -0.22 8.65 40.75
C PRO A 61 -0.48 7.48 39.80
N MET A 62 -1.65 7.46 39.17
CA MET A 62 -2.08 6.47 38.20
C MET A 62 -2.67 7.19 36.98
N LEU A 63 -2.00 7.08 35.84
CA LEU A 63 -2.51 7.50 34.54
C LEU A 63 -2.39 6.32 33.58
N VAL A 64 -3.50 5.98 32.92
CA VAL A 64 -3.57 4.93 31.91
C VAL A 64 -3.90 5.58 30.58
N LEU A 65 -2.99 5.45 29.63
CA LEU A 65 -3.26 5.76 28.24
C LEU A 65 -3.78 4.49 27.57
N LYS A 66 -4.91 4.57 26.87
CA LYS A 66 -5.45 3.45 26.09
C LYS A 66 -5.72 3.85 24.66
N PHE A 67 -5.25 3.04 23.71
CA PHE A 67 -5.55 3.21 22.30
C PHE A 67 -5.81 1.86 21.64
N GLU A 68 -6.51 1.91 20.51
CA GLU A 68 -6.86 0.76 19.71
C GLU A 68 -5.98 0.74 18.46
N ALA A 69 -5.41 -0.44 18.14
CA ALA A 69 -4.54 -0.64 17.01
C ALA A 69 -4.95 -1.88 16.22
N PRO A 70 -4.99 -1.84 14.87
CA PRO A 70 -5.32 -3.01 14.05
C PRO A 70 -4.32 -4.17 14.25
N LYS A 71 -4.77 -5.43 14.13
CA LYS A 71 -3.91 -6.64 14.20
C LYS A 71 -2.75 -6.66 13.19
N ALA A 72 -2.87 -5.91 12.10
CA ALA A 72 -1.80 -5.71 11.13
C ALA A 72 -0.55 -5.03 11.73
N LEU A 73 -0.70 -4.32 12.85
CA LEU A 73 0.37 -3.72 13.62
C LEU A 73 0.68 -4.59 14.84
N ALA A 74 1.78 -5.33 14.78
CA ALA A 74 2.16 -6.26 15.84
C ALA A 74 3.07 -5.61 16.88
N PHE A 75 2.69 -5.74 18.15
CA PHE A 75 3.48 -5.27 19.28
C PHE A 75 4.30 -6.42 19.85
N PRO A 76 5.65 -6.36 19.85
CA PRO A 76 6.52 -7.45 20.32
C PRO A 76 6.27 -7.86 21.77
N ASP A 77 5.90 -6.90 22.62
CA ASP A 77 5.77 -7.09 24.07
C ASP A 77 4.36 -7.56 24.50
N MET A 78 3.43 -7.79 23.57
CA MET A 78 2.07 -8.23 23.88
C MET A 78 1.85 -9.68 23.44
N THR A 79 1.36 -10.52 24.36
CA THR A 79 0.79 -11.82 24.02
C THR A 79 -0.60 -11.62 23.43
N ASN A 80 -0.79 -12.03 22.18
CA ASN A 80 -2.04 -11.83 21.42
C ASN A 80 -3.19 -12.66 22.01
N THR A 81 -4.12 -12.02 22.72
CA THR A 81 -5.27 -12.71 23.35
C THR A 81 -6.62 -12.04 23.04
N SER A 82 -6.75 -11.33 21.91
CA SER A 82 -8.02 -10.69 21.52
C SER A 82 -8.72 -11.41 20.35
N LEU A 83 -9.98 -11.79 20.59
CA LEU A 83 -10.91 -12.35 19.59
C LEU A 83 -11.37 -11.31 18.54
N SER A 84 -11.15 -10.01 18.79
CA SER A 84 -11.48 -8.88 17.90
C SER A 84 -10.37 -8.58 16.88
N ASP A 85 -10.68 -7.92 15.75
CA ASP A 85 -9.70 -7.52 14.72
C ASP A 85 -8.69 -6.44 15.15
N TYR A 86 -8.86 -5.92 16.37
CA TYR A 86 -8.03 -4.92 16.99
C TYR A 86 -7.34 -5.43 18.26
N HIS A 87 -6.18 -4.85 18.52
CA HIS A 87 -5.45 -4.88 19.77
C HIS A 87 -5.81 -3.64 20.59
N TYR A 88 -6.17 -3.86 21.85
CA TYR A 88 -6.31 -2.80 22.84
C TYR A 88 -5.03 -2.73 23.64
N ARG A 89 -4.34 -1.58 23.57
CA ARG A 89 -3.13 -1.35 24.34
C ARG A 89 -3.43 -0.41 25.49
N GLU A 90 -2.96 -0.77 26.68
CA GLU A 90 -3.08 0.04 27.89
C GLU A 90 -1.68 0.27 28.48
N ASP A 91 -1.25 1.52 28.48
CA ASP A 91 0.03 1.94 29.04
C ASP A 91 -0.21 2.66 30.37
N LEU A 92 0.21 2.02 31.46
CA LEU A 92 0.11 2.54 32.82
C LEU A 92 1.39 3.29 33.20
N LEU A 93 1.24 4.51 33.70
CA LEU A 93 2.35 5.32 34.20
C LEU A 93 1.94 6.21 35.39
N SER A 94 2.94 6.71 36.09
CA SER A 94 2.78 7.73 37.14
C SER A 94 3.40 9.04 36.67
N LEU A 95 2.67 10.15 36.74
CA LEU A 95 3.10 11.44 36.22
C LEU A 95 3.10 12.51 37.31
N GLY A 96 4.29 12.94 37.70
CA GLY A 96 4.46 13.99 38.70
C GLY A 96 3.98 15.37 38.24
N ALA A 97 3.98 16.32 39.17
CA ALA A 97 3.65 17.71 38.92
C ALA A 97 4.63 18.34 37.92
N TRP A 98 4.12 19.07 36.92
CA TRP A 98 4.92 19.73 35.87
C TRP A 98 5.91 18.82 35.11
N LYS A 99 5.72 17.50 35.15
CA LYS A 99 6.58 16.54 34.46
C LYS A 99 6.02 16.16 33.10
N ALA A 100 6.92 15.78 32.21
CA ALA A 100 6.60 15.13 30.94
C ALA A 100 7.12 13.69 30.95
N HIS A 101 6.46 12.83 30.20
CA HIS A 101 6.84 11.46 29.96
C HIS A 101 6.75 11.19 28.46
N THR A 102 7.81 10.59 27.90
CA THR A 102 7.85 10.17 26.50
C THR A 102 8.24 8.71 26.45
N ARG A 103 7.47 7.90 25.74
CA ARG A 103 7.73 6.47 25.53
C ARG A 103 7.76 6.16 24.05
N GLN A 104 8.75 5.37 23.63
CA GLN A 104 8.81 4.82 22.28
C GLN A 104 8.43 3.34 22.33
N ILE A 105 7.44 2.99 21.51
CA ILE A 105 6.88 1.65 21.44
C ILE A 105 7.20 1.06 20.06
N PRO A 106 7.98 -0.02 19.97
CA PRO A 106 8.23 -0.68 18.70
C PRO A 106 6.98 -1.39 18.21
N VAL A 107 6.60 -1.14 16.96
CA VAL A 107 5.49 -1.81 16.28
C VAL A 107 5.95 -2.38 14.94
N LYS A 108 5.72 -3.68 14.73
CA LYS A 108 6.09 -4.37 13.49
C LYS A 108 4.91 -4.36 12.53
N CYS A 109 5.13 -3.82 11.33
CA CYS A 109 4.10 -3.75 10.29
C CYS A 109 3.97 -5.11 9.60
N LYS A 110 2.99 -5.95 9.99
CA LYS A 110 2.81 -7.29 9.42
C LYS A 110 2.16 -7.28 8.04
N ARG A 111 1.23 -6.35 7.80
CA ARG A 111 0.45 -6.23 6.56
C ARG A 111 0.50 -4.81 6.03
N ARG A 112 0.29 -4.66 4.72
CA ARG A 112 0.12 -3.35 4.08
C ARG A 112 -1.19 -2.72 4.55
N GLY A 113 -1.30 -1.41 4.41
CA GLY A 113 -2.53 -0.70 4.79
C GLY A 113 -2.28 0.76 5.12
N TYR A 114 -3.37 1.51 5.21
CA TYR A 114 -3.39 2.82 5.82
C TYR A 114 -3.96 2.71 7.24
N PHE A 115 -3.11 2.93 8.24
CA PHE A 115 -3.48 2.84 9.65
C PHE A 115 -3.57 4.24 10.25
N SER A 116 -4.71 4.56 10.89
CA SER A 116 -4.91 5.86 11.55
C SER A 116 -5.43 5.66 12.97
N PHE A 117 -4.80 6.34 13.93
CA PHE A 117 -5.25 6.38 15.31
C PHE A 117 -6.08 7.63 15.51
N LYS A 118 -7.40 7.53 15.29
CA LYS A 118 -8.32 8.68 15.36
C LYS A 118 -8.54 9.20 16.78
N ARG A 119 -8.51 8.31 17.77
CA ARG A 119 -8.76 8.63 19.17
C ARG A 119 -7.96 7.75 20.10
N PHE A 120 -7.64 8.29 21.26
CA PHE A 120 -7.13 7.53 22.40
C PHE A 120 -7.75 8.08 23.68
N SER A 121 -7.76 7.27 24.73
CA SER A 121 -8.35 7.63 26.01
C SER A 121 -7.30 7.73 27.10
N LEU A 122 -7.50 8.69 27.99
CA LEU A 122 -6.74 8.85 29.22
C LEU A 122 -7.67 8.54 30.39
N THR A 123 -7.26 7.59 31.22
CA THR A 123 -7.95 7.24 32.46
C THR A 123 -7.03 7.53 33.63
N THR A 124 -7.48 8.33 34.58
CA THR A 124 -6.78 8.56 35.85
C THR A 124 -7.71 8.20 36.99
N SER A 125 -7.13 7.99 38.16
CA SER A 125 -7.86 7.76 39.40
C SER A 125 -7.50 8.79 40.46
N ASP A 126 -8.28 8.86 41.53
CA ASP A 126 -7.92 9.61 42.73
C ASP A 126 -6.89 8.84 43.58
N LEU A 127 -6.35 9.46 44.62
CA LEU A 127 -5.28 8.85 45.44
C LEU A 127 -5.71 7.55 46.12
N MET A 128 -7.00 7.42 46.44
CA MET A 128 -7.58 6.25 47.10
C MET A 128 -8.12 5.20 46.11
N LEU A 129 -7.95 5.44 44.80
CA LEU A 129 -8.48 4.60 43.72
C LEU A 129 -10.00 4.35 43.77
N LEU A 130 -10.74 5.25 44.42
CA LEU A 130 -12.19 5.16 44.62
C LEU A 130 -12.98 5.57 43.38
N MET A 131 -12.39 6.40 42.51
CA MET A 131 -13.09 6.92 41.34
C MET A 131 -12.23 6.91 40.08
N LYS A 132 -12.85 6.56 38.94
CA LYS A 132 -12.21 6.62 37.62
C LYS A 132 -12.64 7.90 36.90
N ILE A 133 -11.67 8.62 36.34
CA ILE A 133 -11.86 9.83 35.57
C ILE A 133 -11.32 9.54 34.18
N VAL A 134 -12.15 9.70 33.16
CA VAL A 134 -11.83 9.35 31.77
C VAL A 134 -11.97 10.58 30.87
N SER A 135 -11.04 10.75 29.94
CA SER A 135 -11.13 11.72 28.85
C SER A 135 -10.72 11.05 27.54
N SER A 136 -11.40 11.38 26.44
CA SER A 136 -11.00 10.96 25.10
C SER A 136 -10.36 12.14 24.39
N LEU A 137 -9.23 11.90 23.73
CA LEU A 137 -8.50 12.87 22.93
C LEU A 137 -8.49 12.40 21.47
N GLU A 138 -8.58 13.35 20.55
CA GLU A 138 -8.43 13.10 19.13
C GLU A 138 -6.94 13.02 18.76
N SER A 139 -6.66 12.25 17.71
CA SER A 139 -5.31 12.08 17.18
C SER A 139 -5.37 12.01 15.66
N GLU A 140 -4.37 12.61 15.02
CA GLU A 140 -4.18 12.61 13.57
C GLU A 140 -3.04 11.66 13.14
N ALA A 141 -2.52 10.86 14.08
CA ALA A 141 -1.44 9.92 13.78
C ALA A 141 -1.87 8.92 12.71
N SER A 142 -1.13 8.90 11.61
CA SER A 142 -1.34 7.96 10.50
C SER A 142 -0.02 7.35 10.04
N LEU A 143 -0.11 6.12 9.56
CA LEU A 143 0.99 5.34 9.03
C LEU A 143 0.52 4.63 7.77
N THR A 144 1.21 4.85 6.66
CA THR A 144 1.01 4.08 5.42
C THR A 144 2.05 2.98 5.31
N VAL A 145 1.62 1.73 5.28
CA VAL A 145 2.50 0.57 5.09
C VAL A 145 2.39 0.10 3.65
N LEU A 146 3.48 0.22 2.90
CA LEU A 146 3.56 -0.15 1.48
C LEU A 146 3.46 -1.69 1.29
N PRO A 147 2.92 -2.16 0.14
CA PRO A 147 2.87 -3.59 -0.18
C PRO A 147 4.24 -4.28 -0.08
N LYS A 148 4.23 -5.57 0.28
CA LYS A 148 5.45 -6.37 0.40
C LYS A 148 6.09 -6.52 -0.97
N LEU A 149 7.37 -6.15 -1.08
CA LEU A 149 8.12 -6.35 -2.32
C LEU A 149 8.46 -7.83 -2.50
N ILE A 150 8.30 -8.28 -3.73
CA ILE A 150 8.73 -9.58 -4.22
C ILE A 150 10.15 -9.43 -4.79
N ARG A 151 10.92 -10.53 -4.77
CA ARG A 151 12.27 -10.53 -5.31
C ARG A 151 12.23 -10.21 -6.82
N SER A 152 13.12 -9.33 -7.26
CA SER A 152 13.19 -8.88 -8.65
C SER A 152 13.43 -10.01 -9.66
N ILE A 153 14.14 -11.08 -9.25
CA ILE A 153 14.37 -12.26 -10.10
C ILE A 153 13.08 -13.00 -10.43
N ASP A 154 12.19 -13.16 -9.46
CA ASP A 154 10.93 -13.86 -9.65
C ASP A 154 10.02 -13.05 -10.59
N VAL A 155 10.02 -11.72 -10.45
CA VAL A 155 9.32 -10.79 -11.35
C VAL A 155 9.93 -10.83 -12.76
N ASN A 156 11.26 -10.85 -12.89
CA ASN A 156 11.94 -10.96 -14.19
C ASN A 156 11.53 -12.24 -14.93
N ILE A 157 11.54 -13.40 -14.27
CA ILE A 157 11.17 -14.69 -14.86
C ILE A 157 9.72 -14.65 -15.38
N MET A 158 8.82 -14.02 -14.63
CA MET A 158 7.42 -13.89 -15.02
C MET A 158 7.26 -12.99 -16.26
N LEU A 159 8.01 -11.89 -16.31
CA LEU A 159 7.91 -10.89 -17.37
C LEU A 159 8.81 -11.17 -18.58
N MET A 160 9.73 -12.12 -18.49
CA MET A 160 10.72 -12.41 -19.54
C MET A 160 10.08 -12.65 -20.90
N SER A 161 9.04 -13.48 -20.98
CA SER A 161 8.34 -13.76 -22.24
C SER A 161 7.51 -12.59 -22.77
N PHE A 162 7.25 -11.59 -21.94
CA PHE A 162 6.43 -10.43 -22.26
C PHE A 162 7.27 -9.19 -22.61
N ILE A 163 8.46 -9.07 -22.00
CA ILE A 163 9.41 -7.97 -22.20
C ILE A 163 10.45 -8.31 -23.30
N ASP A 164 10.57 -9.56 -23.73
CA ASP A 164 11.67 -10.11 -24.56
C ASP A 164 12.20 -9.17 -25.67
N GLU A 165 13.54 -9.10 -25.76
CA GLU A 165 14.36 -8.10 -26.47
C GLU A 165 14.07 -7.97 -27.97
N LYS A 166 13.56 -9.04 -28.61
CA LYS A 166 13.14 -8.99 -30.02
C LYS A 166 11.97 -8.04 -30.28
N THR A 167 11.24 -7.66 -29.22
CA THR A 167 10.20 -6.63 -29.30
C THR A 167 10.76 -5.24 -29.03
N VAL A 168 11.81 -5.10 -28.21
CA VAL A 168 12.53 -3.82 -27.99
C VAL A 168 13.03 -3.25 -29.34
N ASN A 169 13.47 -4.09 -30.27
CA ASN A 169 13.82 -3.68 -31.63
C ASN A 169 12.61 -3.42 -32.58
N LYS A 170 11.40 -3.91 -32.25
CA LYS A 170 10.16 -3.55 -32.97
C LYS A 170 9.54 -2.24 -32.48
N PHE A 171 10.01 -1.70 -31.35
CA PHE A 171 9.50 -0.48 -30.72
C PHE A 171 10.26 0.79 -31.12
N LEU A 172 11.19 0.67 -32.07
CA LEU A 172 11.67 1.81 -32.85
C LEU A 172 10.82 1.92 -34.12
N VAL A 173 9.52 2.22 -33.97
CA VAL A 173 8.83 2.88 -35.08
C VAL A 173 9.32 4.32 -35.05
N GLU A 174 10.41 4.53 -35.78
CA GLU A 174 10.97 5.83 -36.09
C GLU A 174 9.86 6.74 -36.63
N ASP A 175 9.66 7.88 -35.98
CA ASP A 175 8.69 8.87 -36.43
C ASP A 175 9.27 9.64 -37.62
N PRO A 176 8.68 9.55 -38.82
CA PRO A 176 9.21 10.20 -40.01
C PRO A 176 9.34 11.73 -39.88
N PHE A 177 8.69 12.35 -38.89
CA PHE A 177 8.73 13.78 -38.65
C PHE A 177 9.74 14.21 -37.57
N ALA A 178 10.29 13.27 -36.79
CA ALA A 178 11.20 13.56 -35.69
C ALA A 178 12.66 13.28 -36.10
N PHE A 179 13.23 14.09 -36.99
CA PHE A 179 14.63 13.93 -37.43
C PHE A 179 15.62 14.10 -36.26
N ASN A 180 16.47 13.08 -36.02
CA ASN A 180 17.44 13.06 -34.92
C ASN A 180 18.89 13.27 -35.40
N GLY A 181 19.17 13.01 -36.68
CA GLY A 181 20.51 13.14 -37.23
C GLY A 181 20.77 12.21 -38.41
N THR A 182 22.04 12.03 -38.75
CA THR A 182 22.49 11.11 -39.80
C THR A 182 23.57 10.19 -39.25
N ARG A 183 23.50 8.91 -39.61
CA ARG A 183 24.52 7.89 -39.28
C ARG A 183 24.99 7.14 -40.52
N GLU A 184 26.08 6.40 -40.39
CA GLU A 184 26.58 5.50 -41.45
C GLU A 184 25.57 4.37 -41.75
N TYR A 185 25.44 4.04 -43.04
CA TYR A 185 24.56 2.99 -43.55
C TYR A 185 25.03 1.62 -43.08
N GLN A 186 24.11 0.84 -42.50
CA GLN A 186 24.36 -0.56 -42.17
C GLN A 186 23.64 -1.48 -43.16
N PRO A 187 24.16 -2.68 -43.45
CA PRO A 187 23.54 -3.62 -44.38
C PRO A 187 22.09 -4.04 -44.02
N THR A 188 21.67 -3.82 -42.77
CA THR A 188 20.30 -4.06 -42.30
C THR A 188 19.32 -2.93 -42.68
N ASP A 189 19.81 -1.80 -43.18
CA ASP A 189 19.01 -0.62 -43.47
C ASP A 189 18.38 -0.67 -44.86
N ARG A 190 17.17 -0.12 -44.97
CA ARG A 190 16.46 -0.01 -46.25
C ARG A 190 17.12 1.05 -47.11
N MET A 191 17.32 0.76 -48.39
CA MET A 191 17.89 1.72 -49.35
C MET A 191 17.07 3.01 -49.48
N SER A 192 15.76 2.96 -49.19
CA SER A 192 14.88 4.13 -49.16
C SER A 192 15.20 5.13 -48.04
N ALA A 193 15.96 4.73 -47.02
CA ALA A 193 16.31 5.57 -45.88
C ALA A 193 17.63 6.36 -46.08
N VAL A 194 18.33 6.13 -47.20
CA VAL A 194 19.60 6.80 -47.53
C VAL A 194 19.39 8.30 -47.73
N ASN A 195 20.18 9.11 -47.03
CA ASN A 195 20.25 10.54 -47.24
C ASN A 195 21.35 10.88 -48.25
N TRP A 196 20.98 10.93 -49.53
CA TRP A 196 21.90 11.23 -50.62
C TRP A 196 22.67 12.54 -50.46
N LYS A 197 22.09 13.54 -49.79
CA LYS A 197 22.74 14.84 -49.55
C LYS A 197 23.84 14.75 -48.50
N ALA A 198 23.66 13.90 -47.48
CA ALA A 198 24.69 13.63 -46.48
C ALA A 198 25.79 12.72 -47.06
N THR A 199 25.40 11.69 -47.82
CA THR A 199 26.33 10.80 -48.52
C THR A 199 27.28 11.57 -49.44
N ALA A 200 26.78 12.50 -50.24
CA ALA A 200 27.60 13.30 -51.16
C ALA A 200 28.61 14.23 -50.46
N ARG A 201 28.47 14.46 -49.15
CA ARG A 201 29.39 15.31 -48.36
C ARG A 201 30.44 14.51 -47.60
N CYS A 202 30.11 13.29 -47.19
CA CYS A 202 30.99 12.44 -46.38
C CYS A 202 31.70 11.35 -47.20
N ASP A 203 31.35 11.20 -48.49
CA ASP A 203 31.84 10.16 -49.41
C ASP A 203 31.55 8.70 -48.97
N GLU A 204 30.72 8.55 -47.94
CA GLU A 204 30.25 7.29 -47.37
C GLU A 204 28.71 7.29 -47.32
N LEU A 205 28.07 6.12 -47.45
CA LEU A 205 26.61 6.01 -47.44
C LEU A 205 26.05 6.39 -46.07
N MET A 206 25.22 7.43 -46.03
CA MET A 206 24.58 7.93 -44.80
C MET A 206 23.07 7.71 -44.82
N VAL A 207 22.49 7.44 -43.65
CA VAL A 207 21.04 7.21 -43.43
C VAL A 207 20.50 8.25 -42.46
N ASN A 208 19.28 8.73 -42.71
CA ASN A 208 18.56 9.57 -41.75
C ASN A 208 18.13 8.72 -40.55
N THR A 209 18.50 9.15 -39.36
CA THR A 209 17.97 8.60 -38.10
C THR A 209 16.86 9.49 -37.58
N PHE A 210 15.74 8.89 -37.24
CA PHE A 210 14.64 9.59 -36.58
C PHE A 210 14.53 9.16 -35.12
N CYS A 211 13.95 10.00 -34.27
CA CYS A 211 13.58 9.63 -32.92
C CYS A 211 12.47 8.57 -32.97
N SER A 212 12.52 7.57 -32.09
CA SER A 212 11.37 6.70 -31.86
C SER A 212 10.34 7.46 -31.03
N SER A 213 9.16 7.72 -31.58
CA SER A 213 8.08 8.44 -30.90
C SER A 213 7.08 7.53 -30.17
N VAL A 214 7.38 6.24 -29.97
CA VAL A 214 6.51 5.34 -29.20
C VAL A 214 7.10 5.11 -27.81
N HIS A 215 6.76 5.99 -26.87
CA HIS A 215 6.85 5.67 -25.45
C HIS A 215 5.91 4.49 -25.17
N SER A 216 6.46 3.27 -25.09
CA SER A 216 5.67 2.07 -24.84
C SER A 216 5.31 2.03 -23.36
N GLU A 217 4.17 2.62 -23.01
CA GLU A 217 3.54 2.46 -21.70
C GLU A 217 3.12 0.99 -21.48
N ILE A 218 3.39 0.49 -20.29
CA ILE A 218 2.89 -0.81 -19.82
C ILE A 218 1.81 -0.54 -18.78
N GLN A 219 0.58 -0.97 -19.08
CA GLN A 219 -0.55 -0.77 -18.19
C GLN A 219 -0.68 -1.94 -17.21
N ILE A 220 -0.74 -1.69 -15.91
CA ILE A 220 -1.02 -2.72 -14.91
C ILE A 220 -2.49 -2.64 -14.53
N LEU A 221 -3.24 -3.71 -14.80
CA LEU A 221 -4.66 -3.84 -14.45
C LEU A 221 -4.78 -4.83 -13.31
N LEU A 222 -5.11 -4.34 -12.12
CA LEU A 222 -5.25 -5.15 -10.92
C LEU A 222 -6.72 -5.41 -10.63
N ASN A 223 -7.10 -6.69 -10.57
CA ASN A 223 -8.41 -7.14 -10.10
C ASN A 223 -8.35 -7.53 -8.62
N VAL A 224 -9.14 -6.85 -7.79
CA VAL A 224 -9.36 -7.15 -6.37
C VAL A 224 -10.72 -7.79 -6.08
N GLU A 225 -11.47 -8.19 -7.11
CA GLU A 225 -12.73 -8.92 -6.92
C GLU A 225 -12.48 -10.30 -6.26
N PRO A 226 -13.28 -10.66 -5.25
CA PRO A 226 -13.24 -11.99 -4.68
C PRO A 226 -13.83 -13.02 -5.66
N TYR A 227 -13.23 -14.20 -5.69
CA TYR A 227 -13.69 -15.35 -6.49
C TYR A 227 -14.79 -16.15 -5.76
N THR A 228 -14.67 -16.29 -4.43
CA THR A 228 -15.61 -16.97 -3.52
C THR A 228 -15.49 -16.41 -2.10
N ASN A 229 -16.57 -16.47 -1.30
CA ASN A 229 -16.65 -15.84 0.03
C ASN A 229 -15.65 -16.36 1.08
N ASP A 230 -15.27 -17.64 1.04
CA ASP A 230 -14.44 -18.26 2.10
C ASP A 230 -12.95 -18.22 1.82
N HIS A 231 -12.53 -17.93 0.58
CA HIS A 231 -11.16 -18.18 0.15
C HIS A 231 -10.48 -16.96 -0.46
N ARG A 232 -9.72 -16.31 0.44
CA ARG A 232 -8.31 -15.89 0.26
C ARG A 232 -8.12 -14.43 -0.11
N GLU A 233 -8.43 -13.54 0.84
CA GLU A 233 -7.80 -12.22 0.93
C GLU A 233 -6.29 -12.30 0.65
N ASP A 234 -5.61 -13.36 1.10
CA ASP A 234 -4.19 -13.60 0.83
C ASP A 234 -3.82 -13.67 -0.66
N CYS A 235 -4.69 -14.21 -1.53
CA CYS A 235 -4.47 -14.18 -2.98
C CYS A 235 -4.48 -12.75 -3.52
N ILE A 236 -5.43 -11.94 -3.04
CA ILE A 236 -5.59 -10.54 -3.46
C ILE A 236 -4.44 -9.70 -2.88
N GLU A 237 -4.04 -9.93 -1.63
CA GLU A 237 -2.86 -9.34 -1.02
C GLU A 237 -1.58 -9.69 -1.80
N LYS A 238 -1.49 -10.93 -2.30
CA LYS A 238 -0.39 -11.33 -3.18
C LYS A 238 -0.49 -10.65 -4.55
N ALA A 239 -1.69 -10.52 -5.12
CA ALA A 239 -1.91 -9.78 -6.37
C ALA A 239 -1.42 -8.33 -6.25
N ILE A 240 -1.74 -7.65 -5.15
CA ILE A 240 -1.30 -6.29 -4.85
C ILE A 240 0.22 -6.22 -4.70
N SER A 241 0.80 -7.20 -4.00
CA SER A 241 2.27 -7.31 -3.86
C SER A 241 2.97 -7.53 -5.22
N ILE A 242 2.38 -8.35 -6.10
CA ILE A 242 2.86 -8.55 -7.48
C ILE A 242 2.74 -7.24 -8.27
N ALA A 243 1.60 -6.57 -8.23
CA ALA A 243 1.37 -5.31 -8.95
C ALA A 243 2.41 -4.24 -8.56
N TYR A 244 2.62 -4.03 -7.25
CA TYR A 244 3.61 -3.09 -6.75
C TYR A 244 5.03 -3.48 -7.16
N SER A 245 5.38 -4.76 -7.06
CA SER A 245 6.72 -5.24 -7.41
C SER A 245 7.00 -5.14 -8.91
N THR A 246 6.01 -5.45 -9.75
CA THR A 246 6.06 -5.31 -11.20
C THR A 246 6.20 -3.85 -11.60
N ALA A 247 5.38 -2.95 -11.04
CA ALA A 247 5.48 -1.52 -11.28
C ALA A 247 6.87 -0.99 -10.94
N LYS A 248 7.40 -1.34 -9.76
CA LYS A 248 8.74 -0.95 -9.33
C LYS A 248 9.83 -1.51 -10.24
N TYR A 249 9.72 -2.77 -10.64
CA TYR A 249 10.68 -3.43 -11.52
C TYR A 249 10.72 -2.79 -12.93
N LEU A 250 9.56 -2.41 -13.46
CA LEU A 250 9.43 -1.78 -14.78
C LEU A 250 9.92 -0.32 -14.78
N THR A 251 9.50 0.47 -13.77
CA THR A 251 9.93 1.87 -13.62
C THR A 251 11.43 2.00 -13.40
N GLN A 252 12.07 1.05 -12.69
CA GLN A 252 13.52 0.97 -12.55
C GLN A 252 14.26 0.70 -13.88
N ARG A 253 13.57 0.18 -14.90
CA ARG A 253 14.09 -0.01 -16.27
C ARG A 253 13.63 1.07 -17.23
N HIS A 254 13.15 2.20 -16.72
CA HIS A 254 12.69 3.36 -17.50
C HIS A 254 11.47 3.09 -18.37
N PHE A 255 10.72 2.01 -18.13
CA PHE A 255 9.40 1.87 -18.74
C PHE A 255 8.41 2.84 -18.07
N GLU A 256 7.56 3.46 -18.88
CA GLU A 256 6.39 4.17 -18.37
C GLU A 256 5.33 3.15 -17.94
N VAL A 257 4.79 3.31 -16.74
CA VAL A 257 3.81 2.41 -16.16
C VAL A 257 2.58 3.19 -15.74
N SER A 258 1.40 2.68 -16.04
CA SER A 258 0.14 3.12 -15.41
C SER A 258 -0.42 1.99 -14.54
N LEU A 259 -1.22 2.35 -13.55
CA LEU A 259 -1.92 1.38 -12.69
C LEU A 259 -3.41 1.71 -12.66
N TYR A 260 -4.23 0.71 -12.95
CA TYR A 260 -5.67 0.75 -12.75
C TYR A 260 -6.06 -0.40 -11.81
N CYS A 261 -6.76 -0.07 -10.74
CA CYS A 261 -7.26 -1.04 -9.77
C CYS A 261 -8.76 -0.84 -9.61
N ASN A 262 -9.55 -1.92 -9.65
CA ASN A 262 -11.00 -1.87 -9.40
C ASN A 262 -11.32 -1.78 -7.90
N SER A 263 -10.62 -0.91 -7.19
CA SER A 263 -10.87 -0.56 -5.79
C SER A 263 -10.87 0.96 -5.65
N ARG A 264 -11.32 1.43 -4.49
CA ARG A 264 -11.39 2.85 -4.16
C ARG A 264 -10.37 3.18 -3.07
N ASP A 265 -9.80 4.38 -3.15
CA ASP A 265 -8.94 4.89 -2.07
C ASP A 265 -9.80 5.09 -0.81
N ILE A 266 -9.36 4.53 0.33
CA ILE A 266 -10.03 4.65 1.62
C ILE A 266 -10.22 6.12 2.09
N LEU A 267 -9.38 7.04 1.61
CA LEU A 267 -9.40 8.45 2.00
C LEU A 267 -10.28 9.32 1.08
N THR A 268 -10.12 9.17 -0.23
CA THR A 268 -10.83 10.01 -1.22
C THR A 268 -12.09 9.38 -1.77
N GLU A 269 -12.29 8.08 -1.55
CA GLU A 269 -13.39 7.26 -2.09
C GLU A 269 -13.47 7.25 -3.62
N SER A 270 -12.43 7.75 -4.29
CA SER A 270 -12.30 7.75 -5.75
C SER A 270 -11.67 6.45 -6.25
N ASP A 271 -11.95 6.11 -7.51
CA ASP A 271 -11.30 4.99 -8.19
C ASP A 271 -9.78 5.17 -8.21
N ILE A 272 -9.05 4.07 -8.00
CA ILE A 272 -7.60 4.08 -8.04
C ILE A 272 -7.14 3.98 -9.50
N ARG A 273 -6.82 5.13 -10.07
CA ARG A 273 -6.27 5.28 -11.42
C ARG A 273 -5.01 6.15 -11.35
N ILE A 274 -3.89 5.59 -11.77
CA ILE A 274 -2.60 6.28 -11.82
C ILE A 274 -2.18 6.29 -13.27
N GLU A 275 -2.09 7.51 -13.82
CA GLU A 275 -1.64 7.75 -15.18
C GLU A 275 -0.19 7.31 -15.37
N ARG A 276 0.25 7.27 -16.63
CA ARG A 276 1.62 6.91 -16.98
C ARG A 276 2.65 7.77 -16.25
N GLY A 277 3.70 7.11 -15.80
CA GLY A 277 4.88 7.75 -15.23
C GLY A 277 6.03 6.77 -15.13
N SER A 278 7.22 7.29 -14.82
CA SER A 278 8.42 6.49 -14.62
C SER A 278 9.24 7.02 -13.45
N GLY A 279 10.29 6.28 -13.06
CA GLY A 279 11.16 6.68 -11.96
C GLY A 279 10.67 6.25 -10.57
N THR A 280 11.42 6.67 -9.55
CA THR A 280 11.23 6.19 -8.17
C THR A 280 9.99 6.79 -7.53
N GLU A 281 9.77 8.10 -7.67
CA GLU A 281 8.59 8.79 -7.15
C GLU A 281 7.29 8.18 -7.67
N HIS A 282 7.26 7.83 -8.96
CA HIS A 282 6.10 7.17 -9.57
C HIS A 282 5.84 5.79 -8.96
N SER A 283 6.90 4.99 -8.77
CA SER A 283 6.77 3.69 -8.11
C SER A 283 6.28 3.82 -6.67
N GLU A 284 6.70 4.87 -5.95
CA GLU A 284 6.24 5.14 -4.59
C GLU A 284 4.77 5.59 -4.57
N LEU A 285 4.35 6.45 -5.50
CA LEU A 285 2.94 6.84 -5.69
C LEU A 285 2.03 5.62 -5.88
N ILE A 286 2.45 4.69 -6.74
CA ILE A 286 1.78 3.39 -6.94
C ILE A 286 1.69 2.63 -5.62
N GLY A 287 2.80 2.57 -4.87
CA GLY A 287 2.83 1.94 -3.55
C GLY A 287 1.87 2.57 -2.54
N TYR A 288 1.78 3.91 -2.49
CA TYR A 288 0.87 4.64 -1.61
C TYR A 288 -0.59 4.32 -1.91
N GLN A 289 -0.97 4.36 -3.18
CA GLN A 289 -2.34 4.07 -3.62
C GLN A 289 -2.70 2.61 -3.34
N LEU A 290 -1.82 1.67 -3.65
CA LEU A 290 -2.02 0.26 -3.34
C LEU A 290 -2.04 -0.02 -1.82
N ALA A 291 -1.38 0.78 -0.99
CA ALA A 291 -1.49 0.67 0.47
C ALA A 291 -2.84 1.13 1.01
N ARG A 292 -3.55 2.00 0.28
CA ARG A 292 -4.87 2.54 0.65
C ARG A 292 -6.06 1.69 0.17
N VAL A 293 -5.80 0.64 -0.60
CA VAL A 293 -6.81 -0.36 -0.99
C VAL A 293 -7.29 -1.11 0.25
N ASP A 294 -8.56 -0.95 0.58
CA ASP A 294 -9.23 -1.65 1.68
C ASP A 294 -10.15 -2.76 1.11
N LEU A 295 -9.79 -4.01 1.37
CA LEU A 295 -10.52 -5.17 0.86
C LEU A 295 -11.90 -5.34 1.53
N SER A 296 -12.12 -4.74 2.70
CA SER A 296 -13.38 -4.84 3.44
C SER A 296 -14.51 -3.98 2.85
N ARG A 297 -14.19 -2.95 2.07
CA ARG A 297 -15.16 -2.02 1.45
C ARG A 297 -15.74 -2.53 0.13
N GLY A 298 -15.36 -3.72 -0.30
CA GLY A 298 -15.76 -4.31 -1.56
C GLY A 298 -14.98 -3.78 -2.77
N SER A 299 -15.13 -4.46 -3.91
CA SER A 299 -14.49 -4.13 -5.18
C SER A 299 -15.47 -3.43 -6.13
N GLY A 300 -14.94 -2.57 -6.99
CA GLY A 300 -15.65 -2.08 -8.17
C GLY A 300 -15.67 -3.12 -9.29
N ASP A 301 -16.44 -2.83 -10.34
CA ASP A 301 -16.57 -3.70 -11.52
C ASP A 301 -15.29 -3.68 -12.37
N PHE A 302 -14.59 -4.81 -12.38
CA PHE A 302 -13.37 -4.98 -13.17
C PHE A 302 -13.62 -4.98 -14.68
N ASP A 303 -14.76 -5.52 -15.12
CA ASP A 303 -15.10 -5.60 -16.54
C ASP A 303 -15.29 -4.19 -17.12
N ALA A 304 -15.98 -3.31 -16.38
CA ALA A 304 -16.15 -1.90 -16.72
C ALA A 304 -14.81 -1.15 -16.76
N MET A 305 -13.92 -1.42 -15.80
CA MET A 305 -12.57 -0.83 -15.78
C MET A 305 -11.76 -1.20 -17.03
N ILE A 306 -11.78 -2.47 -17.43
CA ILE A 306 -11.11 -2.91 -18.68
C ILE A 306 -11.71 -2.19 -19.89
N GLU A 307 -13.03 -2.02 -19.94
CA GLU A 307 -13.69 -1.32 -21.05
C GLU A 307 -13.25 0.13 -21.19
N ASP A 308 -13.16 0.85 -20.08
CA ASP A 308 -12.66 2.23 -20.05
C ASP A 308 -11.22 2.31 -20.56
N VAL A 309 -10.35 1.41 -20.08
CA VAL A 309 -8.94 1.37 -20.50
C VAL A 309 -8.82 1.09 -22.00
N VAL A 310 -9.60 0.15 -22.54
CA VAL A 310 -9.56 -0.20 -23.97
C VAL A 310 -10.06 0.96 -24.86
N ARG A 311 -11.07 1.71 -24.40
CA ARG A 311 -11.59 2.87 -25.14
C ARG A 311 -10.55 3.98 -25.31
N SER A 312 -9.56 4.05 -24.43
CA SER A 312 -8.50 5.07 -24.49
C SER A 312 -7.60 4.98 -25.74
N ARG A 313 -7.72 3.94 -26.60
CA ARG A 313 -7.10 3.78 -27.96
C ARG A 313 -5.58 3.88 -28.09
N TYR A 314 -4.85 4.37 -27.09
CA TYR A 314 -3.43 4.68 -27.21
C TYR A 314 -2.50 3.53 -26.78
N HIS A 315 -2.98 2.55 -26.01
CA HIS A 315 -2.11 1.56 -25.37
C HIS A 315 -2.59 0.14 -25.61
N ARG A 316 -1.68 -0.71 -26.13
CA ARG A 316 -2.00 -2.08 -26.54
C ARG A 316 -1.40 -3.15 -25.63
N ARG A 317 -0.58 -2.76 -24.64
CA ARG A 317 0.18 -3.70 -23.82
C ARG A 317 -0.21 -3.57 -22.34
N ALA A 318 -0.79 -4.62 -21.80
CA ALA A 318 -1.22 -4.65 -20.40
C ALA A 318 -0.72 -5.88 -19.64
N ILE A 319 -0.50 -5.72 -18.36
CA ILE A 319 -0.26 -6.79 -17.40
C ILE A 319 -1.50 -6.85 -16.53
N ILE A 320 -2.28 -7.91 -16.69
CA ILE A 320 -3.50 -8.14 -15.92
C ILE A 320 -3.13 -9.04 -14.74
N ILE A 321 -3.44 -8.63 -13.52
CA ILE A 321 -3.20 -9.40 -12.31
C ILE A 321 -4.55 -9.64 -11.65
N SER A 322 -4.99 -10.90 -11.60
CA SER A 322 -6.30 -11.25 -11.04
C SER A 322 -6.23 -12.60 -10.35
N ALA A 323 -6.67 -12.65 -9.09
CA ALA A 323 -6.94 -13.90 -8.38
C ALA A 323 -8.25 -14.55 -8.86
N ASN A 324 -9.20 -13.72 -9.33
CA ASN A 324 -10.46 -14.18 -9.90
C ASN A 324 -10.21 -14.86 -11.25
N THR A 325 -10.66 -16.11 -11.39
CA THR A 325 -10.57 -16.91 -12.62
C THR A 325 -11.94 -17.35 -13.13
N ILE A 326 -13.03 -16.64 -12.80
CA ILE A 326 -14.40 -16.97 -13.24
C ILE A 326 -14.47 -17.00 -14.77
N THR A 327 -15.29 -17.91 -15.30
CA THR A 327 -15.49 -18.09 -16.75
C THR A 327 -15.95 -16.82 -17.46
N ALA A 328 -16.71 -15.94 -16.80
CA ALA A 328 -17.12 -14.64 -17.33
C ALA A 328 -15.92 -13.75 -17.65
N LEU A 329 -15.02 -13.56 -16.69
CA LEU A 329 -13.77 -12.82 -16.88
C LEU A 329 -12.92 -13.45 -17.99
N GLN A 330 -12.76 -14.78 -17.99
CA GLN A 330 -12.00 -15.45 -19.05
C GLN A 330 -12.59 -15.20 -20.44
N LYS A 331 -13.93 -15.26 -20.60
CA LYS A 331 -14.60 -14.92 -21.87
C LYS A 331 -14.35 -13.46 -22.27
N GLN A 332 -14.34 -12.54 -21.31
CA GLN A 332 -14.05 -11.12 -21.56
C GLN A 332 -12.61 -10.94 -22.05
N LEU A 333 -11.63 -11.54 -21.37
CA LEU A 333 -10.21 -11.53 -21.77
C LEU A 333 -9.99 -12.11 -23.17
N ILE A 334 -10.70 -13.19 -23.54
CA ILE A 334 -10.63 -13.77 -24.89
C ILE A 334 -11.16 -12.79 -25.95
N ARG A 335 -12.25 -12.07 -25.66
CA ARG A 335 -12.75 -11.03 -26.56
C ARG A 335 -11.70 -9.94 -26.79
N ARG A 336 -10.96 -9.57 -25.74
CA ARG A 336 -9.88 -8.57 -25.83
C ARG A 336 -8.69 -9.09 -26.63
N LEU A 337 -8.28 -10.34 -26.41
CA LEU A 337 -7.23 -10.98 -27.20
C LEU A 337 -7.59 -10.98 -28.70
N ARG A 338 -8.85 -11.29 -29.05
CA ARG A 338 -9.35 -11.23 -30.44
C ARG A 338 -9.39 -9.82 -31.04
N SER A 339 -9.53 -8.79 -30.21
CA SER A 339 -9.47 -7.39 -30.65
C SER A 339 -8.04 -6.86 -30.88
N GLY A 340 -7.02 -7.69 -30.64
CA GLY A 340 -5.61 -7.32 -30.81
C GLY A 340 -4.98 -6.66 -29.57
N PHE A 341 -5.59 -6.81 -28.39
CA PHE A 341 -5.02 -6.38 -27.12
C PHE A 341 -3.94 -7.37 -26.68
N ASP A 342 -2.70 -6.91 -26.54
CA ASP A 342 -1.55 -7.72 -26.10
C ASP A 342 -1.47 -7.65 -24.57
N PHE A 343 -1.69 -8.77 -23.89
CA PHE A 343 -1.62 -8.78 -22.43
C PHE A 343 -1.00 -10.04 -21.86
N LEU A 344 -0.36 -9.88 -20.71
CA LEU A 344 0.07 -10.97 -19.84
C LEU A 344 -0.91 -11.07 -18.67
N TRP A 345 -1.53 -12.23 -18.48
CA TRP A 345 -2.41 -12.47 -17.35
C TRP A 345 -1.70 -13.26 -16.26
N ILE A 346 -1.54 -12.66 -15.08
CA ILE A 346 -0.89 -13.26 -13.92
C ILE A 346 -1.96 -13.66 -12.91
N VAL A 347 -1.94 -14.93 -12.53
CA VAL A 347 -2.86 -15.50 -11.55
C VAL A 347 -2.07 -15.93 -10.31
N PRO A 348 -2.20 -15.25 -9.16
CA PRO A 348 -1.59 -15.70 -7.91
C PRO A 348 -2.31 -16.95 -7.38
N LEU A 349 -1.52 -17.97 -7.02
CA LEU A 349 -2.02 -19.23 -6.49
C LEU A 349 -1.24 -19.63 -5.23
N ASN A 350 -1.94 -20.26 -4.27
CA ASN A 350 -1.22 -21.00 -3.23
C ASN A 350 -0.56 -22.20 -3.88
N ILE A 351 0.52 -22.67 -3.26
CA ILE A 351 1.11 -23.97 -3.61
C ILE A 351 0.14 -25.13 -3.28
N HIS A 352 -0.71 -24.96 -2.28
CA HIS A 352 -1.65 -25.99 -1.81
C HIS A 352 -2.98 -26.03 -2.56
N ASP A 353 -3.26 -25.01 -3.38
CA ASP A 353 -4.52 -24.89 -4.09
C ASP A 353 -4.42 -25.59 -5.45
N ALA A 354 -5.52 -26.22 -5.86
CA ALA A 354 -5.62 -26.79 -7.20
C ALA A 354 -5.55 -25.69 -8.26
N GLU A 355 -4.93 -25.99 -9.40
CA GLU A 355 -4.86 -25.04 -10.50
C GLU A 355 -6.26 -24.79 -11.08
N PRO A 356 -6.64 -23.51 -11.26
CA PRO A 356 -7.94 -23.18 -11.81
C PRO A 356 -8.00 -23.59 -13.28
N ILE A 357 -9.19 -24.00 -13.72
CA ILE A 357 -9.42 -24.39 -15.11
C ILE A 357 -9.39 -23.12 -15.98
N ILE A 358 -8.33 -22.98 -16.78
CA ILE A 358 -8.18 -21.89 -17.74
C ILE A 358 -8.49 -22.39 -19.16
N LEU A 359 -9.33 -21.63 -19.87
CA LEU A 359 -9.68 -21.85 -21.27
C LEU A 359 -8.43 -21.88 -22.16
N GLU A 360 -8.38 -22.81 -23.11
CA GLU A 360 -7.16 -23.08 -23.91
C GLU A 360 -6.60 -21.86 -24.63
N SER A 361 -7.48 -20.97 -25.13
CA SER A 361 -7.07 -19.74 -25.82
C SER A 361 -6.32 -18.74 -24.93
N LEU A 362 -6.44 -18.83 -23.61
CA LEU A 362 -5.75 -17.95 -22.66
C LEU A 362 -4.44 -18.55 -22.14
N ARG A 363 -4.26 -19.87 -22.20
CA ARG A 363 -3.05 -20.53 -21.67
C ARG A 363 -1.71 -19.92 -22.14
N PRO A 364 -1.54 -19.48 -23.41
CA PRO A 364 -0.28 -18.89 -23.85
C PRO A 364 0.05 -17.54 -23.18
N VAL A 365 -0.98 -16.79 -22.81
CA VAL A 365 -0.88 -15.45 -22.20
C VAL A 365 -1.03 -15.49 -20.68
N THR A 366 -1.34 -16.65 -20.09
CA THR A 366 -1.48 -16.82 -18.64
C THR A 366 -0.18 -17.33 -18.00
N LYS A 367 0.19 -16.73 -16.87
CA LYS A 367 1.26 -17.19 -15.99
C LYS A 367 0.72 -17.38 -14.57
N PHE A 368 0.98 -18.54 -13.99
CA PHE A 368 0.64 -18.82 -12.60
C PHE A 368 1.77 -18.42 -11.68
N TRP A 369 1.47 -17.58 -10.69
CA TRP A 369 2.40 -17.24 -9.62
C TRP A 369 2.15 -18.15 -8.43
N ARG A 370 2.91 -19.24 -8.34
CA ARG A 370 2.81 -20.19 -7.23
C ARG A 370 3.68 -19.75 -6.06
N HIS A 371 3.09 -19.51 -4.90
CA HIS A 371 3.84 -19.17 -3.70
C HIS A 371 3.13 -19.69 -2.45
N ARG A 372 3.89 -20.08 -1.43
CA ARG A 372 3.31 -20.39 -0.10
C ARG A 372 2.92 -19.05 0.52
N PHE A 373 1.64 -18.85 0.77
CA PHE A 373 1.21 -17.64 1.48
C PHE A 373 1.48 -17.85 2.97
N GLU A 374 2.02 -16.83 3.64
CA GLU A 374 2.21 -16.86 5.09
C GLU A 374 0.79 -16.84 5.70
N GLU A 375 0.42 -17.86 6.47
CA GLU A 375 -0.86 -17.89 7.19
C GLU A 375 -0.97 -16.63 8.04
N SER A 376 -2.03 -15.86 7.81
CA SER A 376 -2.33 -14.70 8.63
C SER A 376 -2.89 -15.13 9.98
N ASN A 377 -1.98 -15.44 10.91
CA ASN A 377 -2.30 -15.55 12.33
C ASN A 377 -2.18 -14.21 13.06
#